data_AF-A0A120FRQ8-F1
#
_entry.id   AF-A0A120FRQ8-F1
#
_cell.length_a   1.000
_cell.length_b   1.000
_cell.length_c   1.000
_cell.angle_alpha   90.00
_cell.angle_beta   90.00
_cell.angle_gamma   90.00
#
_symmetry.space_group_name_H-M   'P 1'
#
loop_
_entity.id
_entity.type
_entity.pdbx_description
1 polymer ?
#
loop_
_entity_poly.entity_id
_entity_poly.type
_entity_poly.pdbx_seq_one_letter_code
_entity_poly.pdbx_strand_id
1 'polypeptide(L)'
;MTDQRTRLHIVRRIERVISGNFGDWRSVGGAISEFRIDHGPGYRVDYTRRGKVVVILLCCGDKRTQTKGIRKAKEIAETSEDCG
;
A
#
# COMPACT_ATOMS: atom_id res chain seq x y z
N MET A 1 -17.63 13.01 2.90
CA MET A 1 -17.75 11.75 2.13
C MET A 1 -17.31 10.64 3.06
N THR A 2 -18.21 9.72 3.44
CA THR A 2 -18.06 8.85 4.61
C THR A 2 -16.94 7.82 4.43
N ASP A 3 -15.98 7.87 5.36
CA ASP A 3 -14.79 7.02 5.50
C ASP A 3 -15.05 5.51 5.28
N GLN A 4 -16.26 5.06 5.60
CA GLN A 4 -16.70 3.67 5.49
C GLN A 4 -16.72 3.10 4.06
N ARG A 5 -17.06 3.91 3.03
CA ARG A 5 -17.03 3.45 1.62
C ARG A 5 -15.59 3.26 1.16
N THR A 6 -14.70 4.19 1.50
CA THR A 6 -13.26 4.11 1.23
C THR A 6 -12.65 2.85 1.85
N ARG A 7 -12.96 2.56 3.12
CA ARG A 7 -12.48 1.35 3.81
C ARG A 7 -12.87 0.07 3.08
N LEU A 8 -14.10 -0.01 2.58
CA LEU A 8 -14.60 -1.16 1.80
C LEU A 8 -13.80 -1.38 0.50
N HIS A 9 -13.45 -0.29 -0.20
CA HIS A 9 -12.63 -0.39 -1.41
C HIS A 9 -11.20 -0.86 -1.13
N ILE A 10 -10.62 -0.42 -0.01
CA ILE A 10 -9.29 -0.87 0.45
C ILE A 10 -9.33 -2.35 0.81
N VAL A 11 -10.29 -2.79 1.62
CA VAL A 11 -10.44 -4.21 2.02
C VAL A 11 -10.58 -5.11 0.79
N ARG A 12 -11.45 -4.74 -0.16
CA ARG A 12 -11.62 -5.49 -1.42
C ARG A 12 -10.33 -5.56 -2.25
N ARG A 13 -9.50 -4.50 -2.23
CA ARG A 13 -8.21 -4.54 -2.92
C ARG A 13 -7.26 -5.53 -2.23
N ILE A 14 -7.21 -5.53 -0.91
CA ILE A 14 -6.38 -6.44 -0.13
C ILE A 14 -6.79 -7.91 -0.39
N GLU A 15 -8.08 -8.22 -0.40
CA GLU A 15 -8.58 -9.58 -0.71
C GLU A 15 -8.14 -10.05 -2.11
N ARG A 16 -8.14 -9.16 -3.10
CA ARG A 16 -7.64 -9.48 -4.44
C ARG A 16 -6.14 -9.73 -4.43
N VAL A 17 -5.37 -8.94 -3.68
CA VAL A 17 -3.92 -9.12 -3.55
C VAL A 17 -3.58 -10.46 -2.89
N ILE A 18 -4.33 -10.86 -1.86
CA ILE A 18 -4.18 -12.16 -1.18
C ILE A 18 -4.42 -13.32 -2.17
N SER A 19 -5.36 -13.16 -3.10
CA SER A 19 -5.62 -14.14 -4.17
C SER A 19 -4.64 -14.03 -5.36
N GLY A 20 -3.58 -13.22 -5.25
CA GLY A 20 -2.56 -13.05 -6.28
C GLY A 20 -2.93 -12.05 -7.38
N ASN A 21 -4.06 -11.35 -7.26
CA ASN A 21 -4.51 -10.34 -8.21
C ASN A 21 -4.24 -8.91 -7.67
N PHE A 22 -3.12 -8.34 -8.09
CA PHE A 22 -2.63 -7.05 -7.61
C PHE A 22 -3.36 -5.85 -8.25
N GLY A 23 -4.07 -6.06 -9.37
CA GLY A 23 -4.77 -4.99 -10.10
C GLY A 23 -3.82 -3.91 -10.62
N ASP A 24 -4.23 -2.64 -10.52
CA ASP A 24 -3.35 -1.50 -10.83
C ASP A 24 -2.36 -1.25 -9.68
N TRP A 25 -1.08 -1.46 -9.97
CA TRP A 25 0.03 -1.21 -9.07
C TRP A 25 1.24 -0.67 -9.83
N ARG A 26 2.13 0.04 -9.13
CA ARG A 26 3.41 0.51 -9.68
C ARG A 26 4.53 0.40 -8.64
N SER A 27 5.76 0.12 -9.06
CA SER A 27 6.92 0.31 -8.20
C SER A 27 7.17 1.81 -7.96
N VAL A 28 7.41 2.19 -6.70
CA VAL A 28 7.79 3.56 -6.30
C VAL A 28 9.28 3.68 -5.98
N GLY A 29 10.07 2.67 -6.37
CA GLY A 29 11.51 2.58 -6.17
C GLY A 29 11.91 1.84 -4.89
N GLY A 30 13.03 1.12 -4.96
CA GLY A 30 13.48 0.21 -3.90
C GLY A 30 12.56 -1.02 -3.78
N ALA A 31 12.37 -1.51 -2.56
CA ALA A 31 11.50 -2.65 -2.26
C ALA A 31 10.00 -2.29 -2.13
N ILE A 32 9.62 -1.03 -2.39
CA ILE A 32 8.25 -0.53 -2.18
C ILE A 32 7.50 -0.42 -3.51
N SER A 33 6.25 -0.86 -3.50
CA SER A 33 5.27 -0.70 -4.57
C SER A 33 3.98 -0.10 -4.02
N GLU A 34 3.18 0.55 -4.87
CA GLU A 34 1.90 1.15 -4.50
C GLU A 34 0.75 0.44 -5.22
N PHE A 35 -0.36 0.18 -4.54
CA PHE A 35 -1.65 -0.11 -5.17
C PHE A 35 -2.39 1.18 -5.45
N ARG A 36 -2.99 1.31 -6.63
CA ARG A 36 -3.85 2.43 -6.98
C ARG A 36 -5.30 2.03 -6.90
N ILE A 37 -6.07 2.72 -6.08
CA ILE A 37 -7.49 2.48 -5.88
C ILE A 37 -8.24 3.68 -6.46
N ASP A 38 -8.84 3.47 -7.63
CA ASP A 38 -9.65 4.46 -8.34
C ASP A 38 -11.02 4.63 -7.68
N HIS A 39 -11.02 5.22 -6.49
CA HIS A 39 -12.23 5.58 -5.77
C HIS A 39 -12.07 6.96 -5.12
N GLY A 40 -13.03 7.86 -5.35
CA GLY A 40 -12.99 9.22 -4.81
C GLY A 40 -11.75 10.00 -5.27
N PRO A 41 -10.96 10.62 -4.37
CA PRO A 41 -9.78 11.42 -4.73
C PRO A 41 -8.60 10.59 -5.29
N GLY A 42 -8.70 9.25 -5.31
CA GLY A 42 -7.65 8.34 -5.71
C GLY A 42 -6.77 7.97 -4.51
N TYR A 43 -7.04 6.80 -3.92
CA TYR A 43 -6.29 6.30 -2.77
C TYR A 43 -5.12 5.42 -3.22
N ARG A 44 -4.06 5.41 -2.42
CA ARG A 44 -2.88 4.58 -2.65
C ARG A 44 -2.50 3.83 -1.39
N VAL A 45 -2.11 2.58 -1.57
CA VAL A 45 -1.66 1.70 -0.49
C VAL A 45 -0.25 1.24 -0.81
N ASP A 46 0.72 1.67 -0.01
CA ASP A 46 2.10 1.23 -0.16
C ASP A 46 2.26 -0.19 0.40
N TYR A 47 3.02 -1.01 -0.29
CA TYR A 47 3.31 -2.37 0.12
C TYR A 47 4.74 -2.76 -0.26
N THR A 48 5.28 -3.73 0.47
CA THR A 48 6.49 -4.44 0.06
C THR A 48 6.20 -5.95 0.04
N ARG A 49 7.00 -6.68 -0.73
CA ARG A 49 6.87 -8.13 -0.86
C ARG A 49 8.15 -8.80 -0.37
N ARG A 50 8.00 -9.67 0.63
CA ARG A 50 9.08 -10.50 1.18
C ARG A 50 8.77 -11.97 0.88
N GLY A 51 9.35 -12.49 -0.20
CA GLY A 51 9.03 -13.82 -0.71
C GLY A 51 7.56 -13.97 -1.09
N LYS A 52 6.79 -14.75 -0.31
CA LYS A 52 5.34 -14.95 -0.48
C LYS A 52 4.49 -14.03 0.40
N VAL A 53 5.11 -13.26 1.31
CA VAL A 53 4.42 -12.36 2.24
C VAL A 53 4.31 -10.98 1.61
N VAL A 54 3.09 -10.42 1.61
CA VAL A 54 2.83 -9.02 1.26
C VAL A 54 2.68 -8.23 2.56
N VAL A 55 3.59 -7.29 2.78
CA VAL A 55 3.55 -6.38 3.93
C VAL A 55 2.91 -5.08 3.46
N ILE A 56 1.74 -4.78 4.02
CA ILE A 56 0.99 -3.57 3.70
C ILE A 56 1.42 -2.48 4.68
N LEU A 57 1.97 -1.38 4.15
CA LEU A 57 2.30 -0.21 4.93
C LEU A 57 1.09 0.71 4.89
N LEU A 58 0.40 0.82 6.03
CA LEU A 58 -0.86 1.57 6.20
C LEU A 58 -0.65 3.10 6.16
N CYS A 59 0.15 3.59 5.22
CA CYS A 59 0.22 5.00 4.88
C CYS A 59 -0.89 5.35 3.87
N CYS A 60 -2.15 5.18 4.28
CA CYS A 60 -3.29 5.64 3.49
C CYS A 60 -3.39 7.17 3.59
N GLY A 61 -2.93 7.87 2.55
CA GLY A 61 -3.04 9.31 2.40
C GLY A 61 -3.73 9.71 1.10
N ASP A 62 -4.31 10.90 1.05
CA ASP A 62 -4.57 11.63 -0.20
C ASP A 62 -3.24 11.80 -0.97
N LYS A 63 -3.28 11.93 -2.31
CA LYS A 63 -2.14 12.31 -3.17
C LYS A 63 -1.22 13.36 -2.53
N ARG A 64 -1.78 14.33 -1.78
CA ARG A 64 -1.03 15.42 -1.13
C ARG A 64 -0.15 14.98 0.04
N THR A 65 -0.46 13.88 0.74
CA THR A 65 0.31 13.37 1.90
C THR A 65 1.20 12.18 1.56
N GLN A 66 1.19 11.75 0.29
CA GLN A 66 1.86 10.54 -0.19
C GLN A 66 3.39 10.53 0.04
N THR A 67 4.09 11.65 -0.17
CA THR A 67 5.56 11.70 -0.05
C THR A 67 6.07 11.37 1.36
N LYS A 68 5.32 11.78 2.40
CA LYS A 68 5.65 11.47 3.80
C LYS A 68 5.36 10.00 4.14
N GLY A 69 4.28 9.46 3.57
CA GLY A 69 3.93 8.04 3.69
C GLY A 69 5.00 7.13 3.11
N ILE A 70 5.43 7.40 1.86
CA ILE A 70 6.45 6.60 1.17
C ILE A 70 7.78 6.63 1.95
N ARG A 71 8.19 7.79 2.45
CA ARG A 71 9.43 7.89 3.24
C ARG A 71 9.36 7.04 4.51
N LYS A 72 8.26 7.13 5.25
CA LYS A 72 8.03 6.31 6.44
C LYS A 72 7.93 4.82 6.10
N ALA A 73 7.35 4.50 4.95
CA ALA A 73 7.26 3.13 4.49
C ALA A 73 8.64 2.54 4.13
N LYS A 74 9.52 3.33 3.50
CA LYS A 74 10.92 2.97 3.26
C LYS A 74 11.68 2.80 4.56
N GLU A 75 11.57 3.75 5.49
CA GLU A 75 12.18 3.65 6.83
C GLU A 75 11.73 2.38 7.57
N ILE A 76 10.43 2.03 7.55
CA ILE A 76 9.93 0.79 8.17
C ILE A 76 10.44 -0.45 7.43
N ALA A 77 10.46 -0.45 6.10
CA ALA A 77 10.91 -1.59 5.32
C ALA A 77 12.42 -1.87 5.50
N GLU A 78 13.22 -0.81 5.66
CA GLU A 78 14.65 -0.88 6.01
C GLU A 78 14.85 -1.29 7.48
N THR A 79 14.09 -0.73 8.42
CA THR A 79 14.23 -1.05 9.86
C THR A 79 13.74 -2.45 10.21
N SER A 80 12.83 -3.02 9.42
CA SER A 80 12.34 -4.39 9.65
C SER A 80 13.21 -5.46 8.98
N GLU A 81 14.45 -5.13 8.60
CA GLU A 81 15.54 -6.10 8.48
C GLU A 81 16.04 -6.49 9.87
N ASP A 82 15.22 -7.21 10.63
CA ASP A 82 15.68 -7.86 11.86
C ASP A 82 15.02 -9.22 12.03
N CYS A 83 15.91 -10.23 12.11
CA CYS A 83 15.72 -11.63 12.50
C CYS A 83 14.80 -12.53 11.66
N GLY A 84 15.42 -13.41 10.86
CA GLY A 84 14.83 -14.64 10.33
C GLY A 84 15.45 -15.11 9.03
#